data_AF-A0A803PBA4-F1
#
_entry.id   AF-A0A803PBA4-F1
#
_cell.length_a   1.000
_cell.length_b   1.000
_cell.length_c   1.000
_cell.angle_alpha   90.00
_cell.angle_beta   90.00
_cell.angle_gamma   90.00
#
_symmetry.space_group_name_H-M   'P 1'
#
loop_
_entity.id
_entity.type
_entity.pdbx_description
1 polymer ?
#
loop_
_entity_poly.entity_id
_entity_poly.type
_entity_poly.pdbx_seq_one_letter_code
_entity_poly.pdbx_strand_id
1 'polypeptide(L)'
;MPRQDVTRVLDASGFPQQPLPFTYLGVPICAKKISSKECCILAVKMIARIRTWSSRHISFAGRAVLINSVLLTIHTYWSQVMLLPKKVIKEIEAICRAYLWKGQSMFQGAGAISWDNVCETKIAGGIRFKKVREWNQAAMIKYIWAVANKEENMWV
;
A
#
# COMPACT_ATOMS: atom_id res chain seq x y z
N MET A 1 -25.27 -2.08 -17.42
CA MET A 1 -25.42 -0.92 -18.32
C MET A 1 -25.85 -1.46 -19.68
N PRO A 2 -26.94 -0.95 -20.26
CA PRO A 2 -27.36 -1.31 -21.63
C PRO A 2 -26.22 -1.06 -22.62
N ARG A 3 -26.04 -1.93 -23.62
CA ARG A 3 -24.96 -1.80 -24.62
C ARG A 3 -25.03 -0.47 -25.40
N GLN A 4 -26.24 0.03 -25.61
CA GLN A 4 -26.49 1.30 -26.32
C GLN A 4 -25.86 2.50 -25.60
N ASP A 5 -25.94 2.55 -24.26
CA ASP A 5 -25.35 3.65 -23.50
C ASP A 5 -23.82 3.61 -23.56
N VAL A 6 -23.23 2.41 -23.57
CA VAL A 6 -21.78 2.23 -23.69
C VAL A 6 -21.30 2.75 -25.04
N THR A 7 -21.96 2.36 -26.14
CA THR A 7 -21.61 2.84 -27.48
C THR A 7 -21.71 4.36 -27.57
N ARG A 8 -22.79 4.96 -27.06
CA ARG A 8 -22.98 6.42 -27.05
C ARG A 8 -21.85 7.15 -26.33
N VAL A 9 -21.38 6.62 -25.19
CA VAL A 9 -20.26 7.21 -24.43
C VAL A 9 -18.94 7.04 -25.17
N LEU A 10 -18.70 5.89 -25.82
CA LEU A 10 -17.50 5.67 -26.62
C LEU A 10 -17.42 6.64 -27.80
N ASP A 11 -18.53 6.82 -28.52
CA ASP A 11 -18.62 7.72 -29.67
C ASP A 11 -18.41 9.20 -29.26
N ALA A 12 -18.98 9.61 -28.12
CA ALA A 12 -18.87 10.98 -27.63
C ALA A 12 -17.49 11.29 -26.99
N SER A 13 -16.89 10.33 -26.30
CA SER A 13 -15.65 10.56 -25.52
C SER A 13 -14.37 10.23 -26.28
N GLY A 14 -14.41 9.31 -27.24
CA GLY A 14 -13.23 8.79 -27.94
C GLY A 14 -12.29 7.95 -27.06
N PHE A 15 -12.63 7.67 -25.80
CA PHE A 15 -11.79 6.85 -24.93
C PHE A 15 -11.99 5.35 -25.20
N PRO A 16 -10.91 4.55 -25.28
CA PRO A 16 -11.03 3.12 -25.51
C PRO A 16 -11.63 2.40 -24.30
N GLN A 17 -12.54 1.46 -24.54
CA GLN A 17 -13.07 0.60 -23.48
C GLN A 17 -11.99 -0.37 -22.99
N GLN A 18 -11.74 -0.38 -21.69
CA GLN A 18 -10.90 -1.41 -21.05
C GLN A 18 -11.76 -2.41 -20.27
N PRO A 19 -11.55 -3.72 -20.45
CA PRO A 19 -12.20 -4.72 -19.62
C PRO A 19 -11.65 -4.65 -18.18
N LEU A 20 -12.51 -4.94 -17.22
CA LEU A 20 -12.12 -5.07 -15.81
C LEU A 20 -11.48 -6.44 -15.55
N PRO A 21 -10.45 -6.54 -14.68
CA PRO A 21 -9.80 -5.44 -13.98
C PRO A 21 -8.78 -4.69 -14.85
N PHE A 22 -8.67 -3.37 -14.68
CA PHE A 22 -7.62 -2.55 -15.31
C PHE A 22 -6.89 -1.71 -14.25
N THR A 23 -5.70 -1.19 -14.57
CA THR A 23 -4.92 -0.38 -13.63
C THR A 23 -5.11 1.11 -13.89
N TYR A 24 -5.44 1.86 -12.86
CA TYR A 24 -5.53 3.33 -12.92
C TYR A 24 -4.66 3.94 -11.83
N LEU A 25 -3.78 4.86 -12.21
CA LEU A 25 -2.80 5.51 -11.31
C LEU A 25 -2.04 4.50 -10.43
N GLY A 26 -1.76 3.32 -10.98
CA GLY A 26 -1.01 2.26 -10.31
C GLY A 26 -1.78 1.44 -9.26
N VAL A 27 -3.09 1.59 -9.15
CA VAL A 27 -4.01 0.77 -8.35
C VAL A 27 -4.97 0.01 -9.28
N PRO A 28 -5.20 -1.30 -9.06
CA PRO A 28 -6.19 -2.04 -9.85
C PRO A 28 -7.61 -1.56 -9.53
N ILE A 29 -8.40 -1.32 -10.56
CA ILE A 29 -9.83 -1.07 -10.45
C ILE A 29 -10.55 -2.38 -10.79
N CYS A 30 -11.41 -2.83 -9.87
CA CYS A 30 -12.17 -4.06 -10.00
C CYS A 30 -13.65 -3.79 -9.74
N ALA A 31 -14.55 -4.46 -10.48
CA ALA A 31 -15.98 -4.41 -10.19
C ALA A 31 -16.36 -5.11 -8.87
N LYS A 32 -15.51 -6.02 -8.39
CA LYS A 32 -15.69 -6.76 -7.14
C LYS A 32 -14.69 -6.26 -6.09
N LYS A 33 -14.93 -6.62 -4.83
CA LYS A 33 -13.97 -6.39 -3.74
C LYS A 33 -12.59 -6.90 -4.15
N ILE A 34 -11.58 -6.05 -3.97
CA ILE A 34 -10.22 -6.36 -4.38
C ILE A 34 -9.71 -7.62 -3.66
N SER A 35 -9.16 -8.54 -4.45
CA SER A 35 -8.54 -9.75 -3.95
C SER A 35 -7.11 -9.46 -3.48
N SER A 36 -6.60 -10.29 -2.58
CA SER A 36 -5.17 -10.27 -2.24
C SER A 36 -4.27 -10.48 -3.47
N LYS A 37 -4.76 -11.19 -4.50
CA LYS A 37 -4.03 -11.37 -5.77
C LYS A 37 -3.81 -10.05 -6.49
N GLU A 38 -4.83 -9.19 -6.58
CA GLU A 38 -4.73 -7.88 -7.25
C GLU A 38 -3.78 -6.93 -6.50
N CYS A 39 -3.72 -7.06 -5.18
CA CYS A 39 -2.79 -6.30 -4.35
C CYS A 39 -1.34 -6.79 -4.43
N CYS A 40 -1.03 -7.87 -5.14
CA CYS A 40 0.36 -8.36 -5.27
C CYS A 40 1.26 -7.30 -5.92
N ILE A 41 0.70 -6.45 -6.79
CA ILE A 41 1.40 -5.36 -7.47
C ILE A 41 2.07 -4.42 -6.45
N LEU A 42 1.43 -4.18 -5.30
CA LEU A 42 1.98 -3.39 -4.21
C LEU A 42 3.25 -4.03 -3.65
N ALA A 43 3.18 -5.32 -3.29
CA ALA A 43 4.32 -6.08 -2.80
C ALA A 43 5.45 -6.15 -3.83
N VAL A 44 5.13 -6.40 -5.10
CA VAL A 44 6.10 -6.43 -6.22
C VAL A 44 6.84 -5.10 -6.35
N LYS A 45 6.13 -3.96 -6.29
CA LYS A 45 6.75 -2.62 -6.33
C LYS A 45 7.73 -2.41 -5.17
N MET A 46 7.37 -2.85 -3.95
CA MET A 46 8.25 -2.75 -2.79
C MET A 46 9.50 -3.63 -2.93
N ILE A 47 9.32 -4.88 -3.38
CA ILE A 47 10.40 -5.83 -3.63
C ILE A 47 11.36 -5.29 -4.69
N ALA A 48 10.85 -4.70 -5.77
CA ALA A 48 11.67 -4.12 -6.83
C ALA A 48 12.58 -2.99 -6.28
N ARG A 49 12.05 -2.10 -5.43
CA ARG A 49 12.86 -1.07 -4.75
C ARG A 49 13.96 -1.68 -3.89
N ILE A 50 13.61 -2.69 -3.09
CA ILE A 50 14.58 -3.38 -2.23
C ILE A 50 15.68 -4.03 -3.06
N ARG A 51 15.36 -4.72 -4.16
CA ARG A 51 16.38 -5.34 -5.03
C ARG A 51 17.40 -4.34 -5.55
N THR A 52 16.99 -3.13 -5.90
CA THR A 52 17.91 -2.05 -6.31
C THR A 52 18.81 -1.58 -5.17
N TRP A 53 18.35 -1.65 -3.92
CA TRP A 53 19.12 -1.24 -2.75
C TRP A 53 19.95 -2.36 -2.15
N SER A 54 19.55 -3.62 -2.30
CA SER A 54 20.24 -4.80 -1.77
C SER A 54 21.63 -4.98 -2.38
N SER A 55 21.89 -4.43 -3.56
CA SER A 55 23.23 -4.40 -4.17
C SER A 55 24.18 -3.39 -3.48
N ARG A 56 23.68 -2.58 -2.55
CA ARG A 56 24.43 -1.55 -1.82
C ARG A 56 24.58 -1.98 -0.36
N HIS A 57 25.76 -1.78 0.22
CA HIS A 57 25.98 -2.00 1.65
C HIS A 57 25.36 -0.86 2.47
N ILE A 58 24.06 -0.95 2.74
CA ILE A 58 23.31 0.05 3.49
C ILE A 58 23.28 -0.34 4.97
N SER A 59 23.62 0.61 5.85
CA SER A 59 23.57 0.42 7.30
C SER A 59 22.16 0.12 7.80
N PHE A 60 22.05 -0.42 9.01
CA PHE A 60 20.75 -0.66 9.66
C PHE A 60 19.91 0.63 9.74
N ALA A 61 20.50 1.73 10.18
CA ALA A 61 19.84 3.02 10.24
C ALA A 61 19.39 3.52 8.85
N GLY A 62 20.23 3.35 7.83
CA GLY A 62 19.87 3.71 6.45
C GLY A 62 18.68 2.90 5.92
N ARG A 63 18.63 1.60 6.23
CA ARG A 63 17.50 0.73 5.88
C ARG A 63 16.21 1.18 6.58
N ALA A 64 16.29 1.55 7.86
CA ALA A 64 15.15 2.07 8.59
C ALA A 64 14.60 3.38 7.98
N VAL A 65 15.49 4.28 7.55
CA VAL A 65 15.10 5.50 6.84
C VAL A 65 14.39 5.17 5.52
N LEU A 66 14.94 4.27 4.71
CA LEU A 66 14.34 3.86 3.42
C LEU A 66 12.98 3.17 3.58
N ILE A 67 12.80 2.39 4.66
CA ILE A 67 11.50 1.80 4.99
C ILE A 67 10.48 2.91 5.21
N ASN A 68 10.80 3.89 6.05
CA ASN A 68 9.88 4.98 6.38
C ASN A 68 9.61 5.92 5.21
N SER A 69 10.65 6.35 4.49
CA SER A 69 10.52 7.39 3.47
C SER A 69 9.97 6.85 2.15
N VAL A 70 10.25 5.59 1.81
CA VAL A 70 9.87 5.00 0.52
C VAL A 70 8.86 3.87 0.70
N LEU A 71 9.20 2.80 1.41
CA LEU A 71 8.38 1.58 1.43
C LEU A 71 7.00 1.80 2.05
N LEU A 72 6.94 2.43 3.22
CA LEU A 72 5.68 2.74 3.90
C LEU A 72 4.89 3.85 3.18
N THR A 73 5.56 4.72 2.41
CA THR A 73 4.90 5.73 1.56
C THR A 73 4.18 5.09 0.38
N ILE A 74 4.76 4.07 -0.26
CA ILE A 74 4.09 3.30 -1.33
C ILE A 74 2.79 2.69 -0.80
N HIS A 75 2.83 2.08 0.39
CA HIS A 75 1.64 1.57 1.08
C HIS A 75 0.64 2.68 1.44
N THR A 76 1.13 3.84 1.89
CA THR A 76 0.28 4.97 2.29
C THR A 76 -0.61 5.45 1.14
N TYR A 77 -0.09 5.47 -0.08
CA TYR A 77 -0.91 5.80 -1.26
C TYR A 77 -2.09 4.84 -1.44
N TRP A 78 -1.84 3.53 -1.34
CA TRP A 78 -2.90 2.51 -1.45
C TRP A 78 -3.89 2.58 -0.29
N SER A 79 -3.42 2.92 0.91
CA SER A 79 -4.23 3.07 2.11
C SER A 79 -5.29 4.17 2.02
N GLN A 80 -5.06 5.18 1.18
CA GLN A 80 -6.00 6.27 0.95
C GLN A 80 -7.12 5.86 0.00
N VAL A 81 -6.93 4.83 -0.82
CA VAL A 81 -7.91 4.43 -1.84
C VAL A 81 -8.80 3.28 -1.35
N MET A 82 -8.27 2.38 -0.51
CA MET A 82 -9.03 1.21 -0.07
C MET A 82 -8.52 0.60 1.24
N LEU A 83 -9.39 -0.19 1.88
CA LEU A 83 -9.00 -1.10 2.95
C LEU A 83 -8.29 -2.33 2.39
N LEU A 84 -7.03 -2.50 2.78
CA LEU A 84 -6.19 -3.60 2.34
C LEU A 84 -6.59 -4.92 3.00
N PRO A 85 -6.60 -6.03 2.24
CA PRO A 85 -6.79 -7.35 2.83
C PRO A 85 -5.71 -7.65 3.88
N LYS A 86 -6.08 -8.31 4.99
CA LYS A 86 -5.15 -8.69 6.08
C LYS A 86 -3.92 -9.44 5.59
N LYS A 87 -4.07 -10.27 4.55
CA LYS A 87 -2.96 -11.01 3.92
C LYS A 87 -1.91 -10.07 3.32
N VAL A 88 -2.36 -9.02 2.64
CA VAL A 88 -1.49 -8.02 2.01
C VAL A 88 -0.76 -7.19 3.07
N ILE A 89 -1.46 -6.80 4.14
CA ILE A 89 -0.84 -6.11 5.28
C ILE A 89 0.31 -6.94 5.86
N LYS A 90 0.07 -8.23 6.14
CA LYS A 90 1.11 -9.15 6.63
C LYS A 90 2.29 -9.28 5.67
N GLU A 91 2.03 -9.27 4.37
CA GLU A 91 3.07 -9.35 3.34
C GLU A 91 3.94 -8.09 3.30
N ILE A 92 3.32 -6.89 3.38
CA ILE A 92 4.02 -5.61 3.48
C ILE A 92 4.93 -5.57 4.72
N GLU A 93 4.40 -5.97 5.87
CA GLU A 93 5.17 -6.03 7.13
C GLU A 93 6.30 -7.04 7.04
N ALA A 94 6.07 -8.21 6.42
CA ALA A 94 7.11 -9.21 6.19
C ALA A 94 8.24 -8.69 5.29
N ILE A 95 7.93 -7.97 4.22
CA ILE A 95 8.90 -7.35 3.32
C ILE A 95 9.72 -6.28 4.06
N CYS A 96 9.07 -5.39 4.82
CA CYS A 96 9.76 -4.35 5.57
C CYS A 96 10.67 -4.97 6.66
N ARG A 97 10.19 -6.00 7.34
CA ARG A 97 10.95 -6.77 8.34
C ARG A 97 12.17 -7.45 7.72
N ALA A 98 12.00 -8.13 6.59
CA ALA A 98 13.09 -8.79 5.87
C ALA A 98 14.19 -7.78 5.49
N TYR A 99 13.78 -6.63 4.97
CA TYR A 99 14.70 -5.59 4.56
C TYR A 99 15.43 -4.97 5.77
N LEU A 100 14.71 -4.63 6.84
CA LEU A 100 15.30 -4.04 8.04
C LEU A 100 16.42 -4.89 8.63
N TRP A 101 16.21 -6.21 8.74
CA TRP A 101 17.16 -7.08 9.42
C TRP A 101 18.25 -7.61 8.50
N LYS A 102 17.89 -8.10 7.30
CA LYS A 102 18.84 -8.76 6.39
C LYS A 102 19.17 -7.99 5.11
N GLY A 103 18.44 -6.92 4.82
CA GLY A 103 18.72 -6.06 3.67
C GLY A 103 18.26 -6.69 2.35
N GLN A 104 17.41 -7.70 2.45
CA GLN A 104 16.87 -8.48 1.33
C GLN A 104 15.35 -8.36 1.31
N SER A 105 14.74 -8.64 0.16
CA SER A 105 13.29 -8.53 -0.02
C SER A 105 12.50 -9.68 0.61
N MET A 106 13.15 -10.81 0.84
CA MET A 106 12.58 -11.97 1.52
C MET A 106 13.55 -12.43 2.60
N PHE A 107 12.99 -12.95 3.69
CA PHE A 107 13.76 -13.48 4.80
C PHE A 107 13.08 -14.72 5.36
N GLN A 108 13.87 -15.78 5.52
CA GLN A 108 13.51 -16.99 6.25
C GLN A 108 14.10 -16.86 7.66
N GLY A 109 13.28 -16.53 8.65
CA GLY A 109 13.69 -16.43 10.07
C GLY A 109 12.94 -15.38 10.91
N ALA A 110 13.28 -15.32 12.19
CA ALA A 110 12.77 -14.32 13.14
C ALA A 110 13.64 -13.05 13.11
N GLY A 111 13.01 -11.89 13.30
CA GLY A 111 13.74 -10.65 13.57
C GLY A 111 14.27 -10.67 15.01
N ALA A 112 15.20 -9.77 15.33
CA ALA A 112 15.70 -9.65 16.71
C ALA A 112 14.60 -9.21 17.69
N ILE A 113 13.63 -8.42 17.19
CA ILE A 113 12.53 -7.84 17.95
C ILE A 113 11.23 -8.06 17.15
N SER A 114 10.09 -8.18 17.86
CA SER A 114 8.77 -8.26 17.24
C SER A 114 8.49 -7.01 16.38
N TRP A 115 7.75 -7.18 15.29
CA TRP A 115 7.45 -6.06 14.39
C TRP A 115 6.61 -4.99 15.08
N ASP A 116 5.70 -5.38 15.98
CA ASP A 116 4.88 -4.46 16.76
C ASP A 116 5.75 -3.54 17.63
N ASN A 117 6.74 -4.09 18.36
CA ASN A 117 7.65 -3.30 19.19
C ASN A 117 8.53 -2.37 18.35
N VAL A 118 8.93 -2.79 17.15
CA VAL A 118 9.67 -1.94 16.21
C VAL A 118 8.83 -0.73 15.76
N CYS A 119 7.52 -0.93 15.59
CA CYS A 119 6.60 0.14 15.19
C CYS A 119 6.26 1.11 16.33
N GLU A 120 6.59 0.78 17.58
CA GLU A 120 6.34 1.68 18.71
C GLU A 120 7.11 3.01 18.61
N THR A 121 6.70 3.96 19.45
CA THR A 121 7.34 5.27 19.52
C THR A 121 8.79 5.17 20.01
N LYS A 122 9.61 6.18 19.68
CA LYS A 122 11.00 6.25 20.16
C LYS A 122 11.10 6.27 21.69
N ILE A 123 10.12 6.89 22.36
CA ILE A 123 10.04 6.93 23.83
C ILE A 123 9.81 5.53 24.40
N ALA A 124 9.01 4.71 23.71
CA ALA A 124 8.76 3.31 24.06
C ALA A 124 9.85 2.35 23.53
N GLY A 125 10.98 2.86 23.03
CA GLY A 125 12.09 2.04 22.53
C GLY A 125 11.94 1.53 21.08
N GLY A 126 10.92 1.98 20.35
CA GLY A 126 10.69 1.63 18.95
C GLY A 126 11.38 2.56 17.93
N ILE A 127 11.27 2.21 16.64
CA ILE A 127 11.87 2.93 15.51
C ILE A 127 10.85 3.92 14.88
N ARG A 128 9.61 3.95 15.40
CA ARG A 128 8.51 4.81 14.91
C ARG A 128 8.09 4.50 13.48
N PHE A 129 8.02 3.23 13.13
CA PHE A 129 7.38 2.79 11.88
C PHE A 129 5.85 2.88 12.01
N LYS A 130 5.18 3.26 10.94
CA LYS A 130 3.71 3.28 10.93
C LYS A 130 3.19 1.84 10.91
N LYS A 131 2.35 1.48 11.89
CA LYS A 131 1.59 0.22 11.85
C LYS A 131 0.69 0.23 10.63
N VAL A 132 0.94 -0.70 9.70
CA VAL A 132 0.35 -0.72 8.35
C VAL A 132 -1.18 -0.77 8.43
N ARG A 133 -1.70 -1.64 9.30
CA ARG A 133 -3.14 -1.79 9.55
C ARG A 133 -3.79 -0.53 10.11
N GLU A 134 -3.23 0.02 11.17
CA GLU A 134 -3.79 1.19 11.87
C GLU A 134 -3.79 2.40 10.93
N TRP A 135 -2.70 2.61 10.19
CA TRP A 135 -2.62 3.68 9.21
C TRP A 135 -3.62 3.53 8.07
N ASN A 136 -3.85 2.30 7.58
CA ASN A 136 -4.85 2.06 6.55
C ASN A 136 -6.27 2.36 7.05
N GLN A 137 -6.61 1.99 8.28
CA GLN A 137 -7.90 2.33 8.88
C GLN A 137 -8.03 3.85 9.07
N ALA A 138 -7.01 4.50 9.64
CA ALA A 138 -6.99 5.94 9.86
C ALA A 138 -7.15 6.73 8.55
N ALA A 139 -6.47 6.31 7.48
CA ALA A 139 -6.58 6.93 6.17
C ALA A 139 -8.01 6.87 5.60
N MET A 140 -8.72 5.75 5.81
CA MET A 140 -10.11 5.60 5.38
C MET A 140 -11.10 6.40 6.24
N ILE A 141 -10.82 6.56 7.54
CA ILE A 141 -11.66 7.35 8.45
C ILE A 141 -11.73 8.82 8.01
N LYS A 142 -10.72 9.34 7.31
CA LYS A 142 -10.76 10.68 6.70
C LYS A 142 -12.00 10.89 5.83
N TYR A 143 -12.39 9.89 5.03
CA TYR A 143 -13.58 9.98 4.17
C TYR A 143 -14.86 9.95 5.00
N ILE A 144 -14.93 9.08 6.02
CA ILE A 144 -16.06 9.03 6.95
C ILE A 144 -16.25 10.39 7.62
N TRP A 145 -15.17 11.04 8.05
CA TRP A 145 -15.19 12.36 8.66
C TRP A 145 -15.72 13.44 7.72
N ALA A 146 -15.26 13.46 6.46
CA ALA A 146 -15.74 14.41 5.45
C ALA A 146 -17.24 14.24 5.15
N VAL A 147 -17.72 12.99 5.05
CA VAL A 147 -19.16 12.69 4.92
C VAL A 147 -19.93 13.17 6.16
N ALA A 148 -19.41 12.90 7.36
CA ALA A 148 -20.07 13.29 8.62
C ALA A 148 -20.21 14.81 8.76
N ASN A 149 -19.22 15.58 8.28
CA ASN A 149 -19.25 17.04 8.30
C ASN A 149 -20.04 17.66 7.15
N LYS A 150 -20.64 16.86 6.26
CA LYS A 150 -21.34 17.32 5.06
C LYS A 150 -20.47 18.28 4.23
N GLU A 151 -19.17 18.01 4.15
CA GLU A 151 -18.33 18.74 3.20
C GLU A 151 -18.91 18.48 1.80
N GLU A 152 -19.24 19.55 1.06
CA GLU A 152 -19.72 19.46 -0.32
C GLU A 152 -18.57 19.06 -1.25
N ASN A 153 -18.10 17.83 -1.09
CA ASN A 153 -17.02 17.27 -1.87
C ASN A 153 -17.59 16.14 -2.71
N MET A 154 -17.79 16.40 -4.01
CA MET A 154 -18.35 15.42 -4.96
C MET A 154 -17.50 14.14 -5.10
N TRP A 155 -16.30 14.14 -4.53
CA TRP A 155 -15.32 13.06 -4.61
C TRP A 155 -15.18 12.27 -3.30
N VAL A 156 -16.03 12.53 -2.30
CA VAL A 156 -16.06 11.84 -0.99
C VAL A 156 -17.43 11.25 -0.74
#